data_AF-A0A4Y2LQR5-F1
#
_entry.id   AF-A0A4Y2LQR5-F1
#
_cell.length_a   1.000
_cell.length_b   1.000
_cell.length_c   1.000
_cell.angle_alpha   90.00
_cell.angle_beta   90.00
_cell.angle_gamma   90.00
#
_symmetry.space_group_name_H-M   'P 1'
#
loop_
_entity.id
_entity.type
_entity.pdbx_description
1 polymer ?
#
loop_
_entity_poly.entity_id
_entity_poly.type
_entity_poly.pdbx_seq_one_letter_code
_entity_poly.pdbx_strand_id
1 'polypeptide(L)'
;MASAGFSCQHCSKWFRTKIGLGVHTQSQHRAEYEATIQIPKSKIRWSSEELALMAMSEASLINQGKTLEINKELLSLFPNRTREAIKGQRRQPKHKNLVAEYVQAGSSIATLGPVPSTSSDISTHSLASISSDLTSISNRVAVQDTRRPVTRRQKRIANAAAQKALPPDPPDSHIVLSPSSSDSSSVIALDDPELTVF
;
A
#
# COMPACT_ATOMS: atom_id res chain seq x y z
N MET A 1 20.10 -43.37 -14.08
CA MET A 1 20.98 -42.19 -14.03
C MET A 1 21.54 -42.07 -12.62
N ALA A 2 22.85 -42.24 -12.44
CA ALA A 2 23.48 -42.16 -11.12
C ALA A 2 23.35 -40.74 -10.58
N SER A 3 22.45 -40.55 -9.61
CA SER A 3 22.34 -39.26 -8.92
C SER A 3 23.53 -39.14 -7.98
N ALA A 4 24.61 -38.57 -8.47
CA ALA A 4 25.71 -38.12 -7.60
C ALA A 4 25.11 -37.24 -6.50
N GLY A 5 25.23 -37.67 -5.24
CA GLY A 5 24.68 -36.91 -4.13
C GLY A 5 25.45 -35.62 -3.86
N PHE A 6 24.95 -34.85 -2.91
CA PHE A 6 25.47 -33.53 -2.56
C PHE A 6 26.17 -33.60 -1.22
N SER A 7 27.44 -33.24 -1.14
CA SER A 7 28.18 -33.16 0.11
C SER A 7 28.23 -31.72 0.64
N CYS A 8 28.19 -31.57 1.96
CA CYS A 8 28.44 -30.28 2.61
C CYS A 8 29.93 -29.96 2.60
N GLN A 9 30.29 -28.74 2.21
CA GLN A 9 31.69 -28.29 2.18
C GLN A 9 32.27 -28.00 3.58
N HIS A 10 31.42 -27.86 4.59
CA HIS A 10 31.84 -27.49 5.94
C HIS A 10 31.93 -28.68 6.90
N CYS A 11 31.09 -29.71 6.73
CA CYS A 11 31.12 -30.91 7.58
C CYS A 11 31.13 -32.23 6.80
N SER A 12 31.26 -32.19 5.47
CA SER A 12 31.35 -33.37 4.58
C SER A 12 30.17 -34.36 4.66
N LYS A 13 29.06 -34.01 5.32
CA LYS A 13 27.84 -34.81 5.34
C LYS A 13 27.27 -34.96 3.94
N TRP A 14 26.82 -36.16 3.61
CA TRP A 14 26.24 -36.48 2.30
C TRP A 14 24.72 -36.39 2.32
N PHE A 15 24.16 -35.83 1.26
CA PHE A 15 22.72 -35.62 1.08
C PHE A 15 22.27 -36.16 -0.27
N ARG A 16 21.09 -36.77 -0.28
CA ARG A 16 20.46 -37.30 -1.50
C ARG A 16 19.94 -36.20 -2.43
N THR A 17 19.66 -34.99 -1.91
CA THR A 17 19.09 -33.88 -2.66
C THR A 17 19.77 -32.54 -2.34
N LYS A 18 19.78 -31.62 -3.32
CA LYS A 18 20.30 -30.25 -3.16
C LYS A 18 19.51 -29.46 -2.10
N ILE A 19 18.22 -29.74 -1.97
CA ILE A 19 17.36 -29.14 -0.94
C ILE A 19 17.81 -29.57 0.45
N GLY A 20 18.09 -30.86 0.66
CA GLY A 20 18.61 -31.38 1.94
C GLY A 20 19.94 -30.73 2.32
N LEU A 21 20.86 -30.58 1.35
CA LEU A 21 22.10 -29.84 1.55
C LEU A 21 21.84 -28.37 1.93
N GLY A 22 20.88 -27.70 1.27
CA GLY A 22 20.51 -26.31 1.56
C GLY A 22 19.99 -26.14 2.99
N VAL A 23 19.03 -26.97 3.41
CA VAL A 23 18.47 -26.95 4.78
C VAL A 23 19.55 -27.25 5.82
N HIS A 24 20.41 -28.23 5.54
CA HIS A 24 21.53 -28.54 6.41
C HIS A 24 22.51 -27.36 6.55
N THR A 25 22.91 -26.74 5.44
CA THR A 25 23.83 -25.60 5.46
C THR A 25 23.21 -24.41 6.18
N GLN A 26 21.93 -24.12 5.95
CA GLN A 26 21.22 -23.04 6.66
C GLN A 26 21.10 -23.28 8.17
N SER A 27 20.98 -24.55 8.62
CA SER A 27 20.80 -24.90 10.02
C SER A 27 22.11 -25.10 10.79
N GLN A 28 23.10 -25.75 10.19
CA GLN A 28 24.36 -26.14 10.85
C GLN A 28 25.52 -25.20 10.51
N HIS A 29 25.46 -24.52 9.36
CA HIS A 29 26.51 -23.64 8.83
C HIS A 29 25.92 -22.27 8.52
N ARG A 30 25.22 -21.70 9.51
CA ARG A 30 24.43 -20.48 9.31
C ARG A 30 25.30 -19.29 8.95
N ALA A 31 26.49 -19.16 9.55
CA ALA A 31 27.42 -18.07 9.25
C ALA A 31 27.89 -18.14 7.79
N GLU A 32 28.24 -19.32 7.30
CA GLU A 32 28.71 -19.55 5.95
C GLU A 32 27.58 -19.44 4.92
N TYR A 33 26.38 -19.90 5.29
CA TYR A 33 25.17 -19.70 4.50
C TYR A 33 24.85 -18.21 4.32
N GLU A 34 24.91 -17.43 5.39
CA GLU A 34 24.69 -15.98 5.35
C GLU A 34 25.79 -15.26 4.55
N ALA A 35 27.06 -15.68 4.66
CA ALA A 35 28.15 -15.15 3.85
C ALA A 35 27.99 -15.43 2.34
N THR A 36 27.36 -16.56 1.99
CA THR A 36 27.09 -16.94 0.60
C THR A 36 25.92 -16.16 0.00
N ILE A 37 24.96 -15.72 0.82
CA ILE A 37 23.81 -14.93 0.36
C ILE A 37 24.25 -13.49 0.06
N GLN A 38 24.56 -13.24 -1.22
CA GLN A 38 24.78 -11.88 -1.73
C GLN A 38 23.47 -11.22 -2.20
N ILE A 39 22.43 -11.24 -1.37
CA ILE A 39 21.23 -10.46 -1.66
C ILE A 39 21.50 -9.02 -1.24
N PRO A 40 21.46 -8.03 -2.14
CA PRO A 40 21.46 -6.64 -1.74
C PRO A 40 20.27 -6.43 -0.80
N LYS A 41 20.57 -6.23 0.50
CA LYS A 41 19.61 -6.27 1.61
C LYS A 41 18.50 -5.20 1.56
N SER A 42 18.60 -4.24 0.65
CA SER A 42 17.60 -3.17 0.52
C SER A 42 16.88 -3.22 -0.82
N LYS A 43 15.55 -3.37 -0.76
CA LYS A 43 14.66 -2.99 -1.85
C LYS A 43 14.97 -1.54 -2.21
N ILE A 44 15.45 -1.29 -3.43
CA ILE A 44 15.91 0.04 -3.85
C ILE A 44 14.70 0.98 -3.81
N ARG A 45 14.57 1.75 -2.72
CA ARG A 45 13.55 2.79 -2.59
C ARG A 45 13.87 3.87 -3.61
N TRP A 46 12.85 4.48 -4.18
CA TRP A 46 13.09 5.68 -4.95
C TRP A 46 13.50 6.79 -3.98
N SER A 47 14.66 7.40 -4.23
CA SER A 47 15.06 8.61 -3.52
C SER A 47 14.20 9.81 -3.98
N SER A 48 14.13 10.85 -3.16
CA SER A 48 13.42 12.08 -3.52
C SER A 48 14.02 12.74 -4.75
N GLU A 49 15.35 12.70 -4.87
CA GLU A 49 16.10 13.24 -6.00
C GLU A 49 15.81 12.45 -7.29
N GLU A 50 15.87 11.12 -7.26
CA GLU A 50 15.49 10.29 -8.41
C GLU A 50 14.03 10.53 -8.85
N LEU A 51 13.12 10.74 -7.90
CA LEU A 51 11.72 11.10 -8.20
C LEU A 51 11.63 12.43 -8.96
N ALA A 52 12.35 13.44 -8.50
CA ALA A 52 12.35 14.76 -9.12
C ALA A 52 12.94 14.69 -10.53
N LEU A 53 14.08 14.01 -10.72
CA LEU A 53 14.69 13.79 -12.04
C LEU A 53 13.74 13.05 -12.99
N MET A 54 13.05 12.02 -12.50
CA MET A 54 12.08 11.27 -13.30
C MET A 54 10.88 12.13 -13.69
N ALA A 55 10.37 12.96 -12.77
CA ALA A 55 9.26 13.86 -13.04
C ALA A 55 9.63 15.00 -14.01
N MET A 56 10.82 15.59 -13.85
CA MET A 56 11.34 16.62 -14.76
C MET A 56 11.54 16.08 -16.18
N SER A 57 12.16 14.91 -16.31
CA SER A 57 12.36 14.29 -17.63
C SER A 57 11.03 13.90 -18.28
N GLU A 58 10.06 13.37 -17.53
CA GLU A 58 8.71 13.13 -18.05
C GLU A 58 8.03 14.43 -18.50
N ALA A 59 8.15 15.53 -17.73
CA ALA A 59 7.61 16.83 -18.12
C ALA A 59 8.25 17.36 -19.41
N SER A 60 9.57 17.26 -19.56
CA SER A 60 10.25 17.60 -20.83
C SER A 60 9.75 16.76 -22.00
N LEU A 61 9.52 15.46 -21.80
CA LEU A 61 9.01 14.58 -22.86
C LEU A 61 7.57 14.92 -23.26
N ILE A 62 6.74 15.32 -22.29
CA ILE A 62 5.38 15.82 -22.55
C ILE A 62 5.43 17.11 -23.37
N ASN A 63 6.30 18.07 -23.00
CA ASN A 63 6.48 19.31 -23.75
C ASN A 63 7.03 19.10 -25.17
N GLN A 64 7.83 18.05 -25.37
CA GLN A 64 8.32 17.62 -26.70
C GLN A 64 7.26 16.85 -27.52
N GLY A 65 6.08 16.57 -26.96
CA GLY A 65 5.04 15.77 -27.62
C GLY A 65 5.28 14.25 -27.66
N LYS A 66 6.36 13.75 -27.02
CA LYS A 66 6.76 12.33 -27.02
C LYS A 66 6.00 11.51 -25.98
N THR A 67 4.67 11.62 -25.97
CA THR A 67 3.83 11.03 -24.90
C THR A 67 3.71 9.50 -24.97
N LEU A 68 3.88 8.91 -26.15
CA LEU A 68 3.79 7.46 -26.36
C LEU A 68 5.08 6.74 -25.94
N GLU A 69 6.24 7.36 -26.17
CA GLU A 69 7.57 6.80 -25.90
C GLU A 69 8.10 7.11 -24.48
N ILE A 70 7.34 7.79 -23.61
CA ILE A 70 7.81 8.20 -22.27
C ILE A 70 8.49 7.05 -21.50
N ASN A 71 7.89 5.85 -21.48
CA ASN A 71 8.46 4.74 -20.72
C ASN A 71 9.78 4.21 -21.31
N LYS A 72 10.00 4.39 -22.61
CA LYS A 72 11.23 3.98 -23.30
C LYS A 72 12.35 4.99 -23.02
N GLU A 73 12.01 6.28 -23.13
CA GLU A 73 12.94 7.39 -22.86
C GLU A 73 13.31 7.49 -21.37
N LEU A 74 12.37 7.25 -20.46
CA LEU A 74 12.72 7.19 -19.04
C LEU A 74 13.61 5.98 -18.72
N LEU A 75 13.46 4.87 -19.44
CA LEU A 75 14.30 3.69 -19.19
C LEU A 75 15.76 3.93 -19.59
N SER A 76 16.03 4.70 -20.64
CA SER A 76 17.41 5.05 -21.03
C SER A 76 18.07 5.98 -20.00
N LEU A 77 17.30 6.83 -19.33
CA LEU A 77 17.79 7.72 -18.26
C LEU A 77 17.99 7.02 -16.91
N PHE A 78 17.22 5.96 -16.62
CA PHE A 78 17.28 5.22 -15.36
C PHE A 78 17.64 3.74 -15.58
N PRO A 79 18.87 3.40 -16.01
CA PRO A 79 19.26 2.02 -16.31
C PRO A 79 19.26 1.10 -15.07
N ASN A 80 19.42 1.67 -13.88
CA ASN A 80 19.34 0.94 -12.60
C ASN A 80 17.88 0.66 -12.17
N ARG A 81 16.89 1.11 -12.94
CA ARG A 81 15.46 0.90 -12.68
C ARG A 81 14.85 0.08 -13.80
N THR A 82 13.98 -0.86 -13.43
CA THR A 82 13.25 -1.65 -14.43
C THR A 82 12.08 -0.85 -14.99
N ARG A 83 11.67 -1.18 -16.23
CA ARG A 83 10.48 -0.58 -16.87
C ARG A 83 9.22 -0.70 -16.00
N GLU A 84 9.07 -1.80 -15.27
CA GLU A 84 7.94 -2.00 -14.36
C GLU A 84 8.03 -1.13 -13.10
N ALA A 85 9.23 -0.86 -12.58
CA ALA A 85 9.42 0.11 -11.50
C ALA A 85 9.03 1.53 -11.94
N ILE A 86 9.45 1.94 -13.14
CA ILE A 86 9.10 3.24 -13.74
C ILE A 86 7.57 3.34 -13.91
N LYS A 87 6.94 2.35 -14.54
CA LYS A 87 5.47 2.31 -14.67
C LYS A 87 4.77 2.37 -13.31
N GLY A 88 5.28 1.64 -12.33
CA GLY A 88 4.76 1.65 -10.96
C GLY A 88 4.79 3.04 -10.34
N GLN A 89 5.88 3.80 -10.58
CA GLN A 89 6.05 5.15 -10.08
C GLN A 89 5.12 6.16 -10.78
N ARG A 90 4.99 6.10 -12.11
CA ARG A 90 4.10 6.98 -12.88
C ARG A 90 2.61 6.82 -12.55
N ARG A 91 2.21 5.65 -12.05
CA ARG A 91 0.84 5.42 -11.56
C ARG A 91 0.55 6.17 -10.27
N GLN A 92 1.56 6.53 -9.49
CA GLN A 92 1.37 7.18 -8.20
C GLN A 92 0.89 8.63 -8.37
N PRO A 93 -0.12 9.08 -7.58
CA PRO A 93 -0.62 10.44 -7.67
C PRO A 93 0.45 11.47 -7.30
N LYS A 94 1.32 11.15 -6.32
CA LYS A 94 2.46 11.98 -5.94
C LYS A 94 3.36 12.32 -7.14
N HIS A 95 3.65 11.32 -7.98
CA HIS A 95 4.47 11.52 -9.16
C HIS A 95 3.74 12.38 -10.20
N LYS A 96 2.45 12.11 -10.45
CA LYS A 96 1.65 12.90 -11.40
C LYS A 96 1.57 14.37 -11.03
N ASN A 97 1.44 14.69 -9.73
CA ASN A 97 1.43 16.06 -9.26
C ASN A 97 2.77 16.77 -9.52
N LEU A 98 3.89 16.10 -9.24
CA LEU A 98 5.22 16.63 -9.54
C LEU A 98 5.42 16.87 -11.04
N VAL A 99 4.98 15.93 -11.89
CA VAL A 99 5.04 16.10 -13.35
C VAL A 99 4.21 17.32 -13.79
N ALA A 100 3.00 17.50 -13.25
CA ALA A 100 2.15 18.64 -13.59
C ALA A 100 2.81 19.97 -13.22
N GLU A 101 3.42 20.06 -12.03
CA GLU A 101 4.18 21.23 -11.57
C GLU A 101 5.34 21.55 -12.53
N TYR A 102 6.12 20.53 -12.95
CA TYR A 102 7.22 20.73 -13.90
C TYR A 102 6.76 21.07 -15.32
N VAL A 103 5.63 20.51 -15.79
CA VAL A 103 5.04 20.88 -17.09
C VAL A 103 4.61 22.36 -17.07
N GLN A 104 3.97 22.80 -15.98
CA GLN A 104 3.57 24.21 -15.80
C GLN A 104 4.79 25.13 -15.71
N ALA A 105 5.80 24.77 -14.91
CA ALA A 105 7.04 25.53 -14.78
C ALA A 105 7.79 25.63 -16.12
N GLY A 106 7.88 24.53 -16.88
CA GLY A 106 8.52 24.51 -18.19
C GLY A 106 7.80 25.35 -19.25
N SER A 107 6.48 25.57 -19.10
CA SER A 107 5.70 26.48 -19.95
C SER A 107 5.90 27.95 -19.56
N SER A 108 6.26 28.22 -18.31
CA SER A 108 6.39 29.57 -17.73
C SER A 108 7.73 30.25 -18.01
N ILE A 109 8.77 29.49 -18.42
CA ILE A 109 10.13 30.00 -18.65
C ILE A 109 10.28 30.73 -20.02
N ALA A 110 9.22 30.84 -20.83
CA ALA A 110 9.26 31.53 -22.11
C ALA A 110 9.20 33.08 -22.04
N THR A 111 9.19 33.70 -20.85
CA THR A 111 9.00 35.18 -20.70
C THR A 111 10.22 35.95 -20.16
N LEU A 112 11.38 35.33 -19.91
CA LEU A 112 12.59 36.09 -19.54
C LEU A 112 13.47 36.34 -20.77
N GLY A 113 13.18 37.46 -21.44
CA GLY A 113 14.03 38.06 -22.47
C GLY A 113 15.40 38.53 -21.95
N PRO A 114 16.26 39.06 -22.84
CA PRO A 114 17.70 39.21 -22.61
C PRO A 114 17.99 40.18 -21.47
N VAL A 115 18.88 39.76 -20.56
CA VAL A 115 19.48 40.59 -19.51
C VAL A 115 20.15 41.84 -20.11
N PRO A 116 19.73 43.07 -19.74
CA PRO A 116 20.58 44.24 -19.84
C PRO A 116 21.31 44.44 -18.50
N SER A 117 22.63 44.38 -18.57
CA SER A 117 23.52 44.86 -17.52
C SER A 117 23.32 46.36 -17.30
N THR A 118 22.77 46.78 -16.16
CA THR A 118 22.99 48.12 -15.61
C THR A 118 22.89 48.10 -14.09
N SER A 119 23.98 48.54 -13.47
CA SER A 119 24.13 48.95 -12.07
C SER A 119 23.05 49.91 -11.57
N SER A 120 22.65 49.78 -10.29
CA SER A 120 22.63 50.84 -9.24
C SER A 120 21.57 50.55 -8.16
N ASP A 121 22.06 50.25 -6.95
CA ASP A 121 21.69 50.73 -5.61
C ASP A 121 20.25 51.05 -5.13
N ILE A 122 19.94 50.44 -3.97
CA ILE A 122 19.27 50.93 -2.73
C ILE A 122 17.83 51.48 -2.82
N SER A 123 16.87 50.80 -2.17
CA SER A 123 16.11 51.36 -1.03
C SER A 123 15.08 50.39 -0.43
N THR A 124 15.09 50.36 0.90
CA THR A 124 14.22 49.68 1.86
C THR A 124 12.85 50.36 2.01
N HIS A 125 11.93 49.61 2.66
CA HIS A 125 10.63 49.99 3.24
C HIS A 125 9.43 49.94 2.28
N SER A 126 8.45 49.05 2.55
CA SER A 126 7.37 49.37 3.48
C SER A 126 6.27 48.29 3.45
N LEU A 127 5.78 47.93 4.63
CA LEU A 127 4.63 47.06 4.86
C LEU A 127 3.34 47.90 4.76
N ALA A 128 2.32 47.40 4.08
CA ALA A 128 0.94 47.72 4.42
C ALA A 128 -0.02 46.63 3.95
N SER A 129 -0.73 46.09 4.94
CA SER A 129 -1.81 45.14 4.87
C SER A 129 -3.02 45.67 4.08
N ILE A 130 -3.73 44.75 3.41
CA ILE A 130 -5.17 44.90 3.16
C ILE A 130 -5.90 43.65 3.61
N SER A 131 -7.07 43.94 4.18
CA SER A 131 -7.85 43.16 5.13
C SER A 131 -8.77 42.13 4.48
N SER A 132 -9.00 41.04 5.21
CA SER A 132 -10.27 40.32 5.45
C SER A 132 -11.35 40.32 4.37
N ASP A 133 -11.77 39.11 3.96
CA ASP A 133 -13.20 38.76 4.04
C ASP A 133 -13.41 37.26 4.21
N LEU A 134 -14.11 36.91 5.29
CA LEU A 134 -14.68 35.59 5.56
C LEU A 134 -16.07 35.55 4.95
N THR A 135 -16.36 34.54 4.13
CA THR A 135 -17.75 34.08 3.98
C THR A 135 -17.77 32.57 3.79
N SER A 136 -18.21 31.90 4.85
CA SER A 136 -18.71 30.53 4.83
C SER A 136 -19.99 30.49 3.99
N ILE A 137 -20.12 29.49 3.09
CA ILE A 137 -21.30 28.62 2.98
C ILE A 137 -20.98 27.50 1.96
N SER A 138 -21.01 26.28 2.51
CA SER A 138 -21.60 25.05 1.96
C SER A 138 -21.83 24.95 0.45
N ASN A 139 -21.17 23.97 -0.17
CA ASN A 139 -21.88 22.98 -0.98
C ASN A 139 -21.16 21.64 -0.99
N ARG A 140 -21.75 20.69 -0.26
CA ARG A 140 -21.52 19.25 -0.43
C ARG A 140 -22.17 18.81 -1.73
N VAL A 141 -21.38 18.31 -2.68
CA VAL A 141 -21.88 17.36 -3.67
C VAL A 141 -21.16 16.04 -3.44
N ALA A 142 -21.86 15.17 -2.70
CA ALA A 142 -21.53 13.77 -2.58
C ALA A 142 -21.81 13.10 -3.93
N VAL A 143 -20.76 12.79 -4.69
CA VAL A 143 -20.86 11.78 -5.74
C VAL A 143 -20.57 10.44 -5.07
N GLN A 144 -21.65 9.71 -4.81
CA GLN A 144 -21.59 8.33 -4.34
C GLN A 144 -21.10 7.43 -5.48
N ASP A 145 -19.81 7.09 -5.49
CA ASP A 145 -19.30 5.96 -6.27
C ASP A 145 -19.58 4.66 -5.50
N THR A 146 -20.74 4.07 -5.75
CA THR A 146 -21.22 2.84 -5.08
C THR A 146 -20.68 1.55 -5.69
N ARG A 147 -19.58 1.55 -6.46
CA ARG A 147 -19.08 0.32 -7.11
C ARG A 147 -17.63 -0.04 -6.84
N ARG A 148 -17.11 0.28 -5.66
CA ARG A 148 -15.80 -0.24 -5.21
C ARG A 148 -15.96 -1.56 -4.44
N PRO A 149 -15.31 -2.66 -4.86
CA PRO A 149 -15.31 -3.91 -4.10
C PRO A 149 -14.71 -3.68 -2.71
N VAL A 150 -15.52 -3.88 -1.67
CA VAL A 150 -15.09 -3.73 -0.27
C VAL A 150 -14.17 -4.90 0.07
N THR A 151 -12.97 -4.58 0.53
CA THR A 151 -11.99 -5.59 0.95
C THR A 151 -12.44 -6.30 2.22
N ARG A 152 -12.03 -7.56 2.42
CA ARG A 152 -12.36 -8.38 3.61
C ARG A 152 -12.04 -7.65 4.93
N ARG A 153 -10.97 -6.85 4.95
CA ARG A 153 -10.55 -6.05 6.12
C ARG A 153 -11.53 -4.92 6.43
N GLN A 154 -12.01 -4.19 5.43
CA GLN A 154 -12.98 -3.12 5.60
C GLN A 154 -14.33 -3.65 6.12
N LYS A 155 -14.76 -4.82 5.62
CA LYS A 155 -15.98 -5.49 6.11
C LYS A 155 -15.90 -5.85 7.61
N ARG A 156 -14.72 -6.30 8.07
CA ARG A 156 -14.50 -6.59 9.51
C ARG A 156 -14.56 -5.34 10.38
N ILE A 157 -14.02 -4.22 9.90
CA ILE A 157 -14.03 -2.95 10.65
C ILE A 157 -15.46 -2.40 10.78
N ALA A 158 -16.26 -2.45 9.71
CA ALA A 158 -17.64 -1.98 9.73
C ALA A 158 -18.52 -2.80 10.70
N ASN A 159 -18.39 -4.13 10.70
CA ASN A 159 -19.14 -4.98 11.63
C ASN A 159 -18.74 -4.75 13.09
N ALA A 160 -17.44 -4.56 13.37
CA ALA A 160 -16.97 -4.24 14.72
C ALA A 160 -17.48 -2.88 15.21
N ALA A 161 -17.60 -1.89 14.33
CA ALA A 161 -18.17 -0.59 14.65
C ALA A 161 -19.68 -0.68 14.95
N ALA A 162 -20.42 -1.49 14.18
CA ALA A 162 -21.85 -1.71 14.42
C ALA A 162 -22.13 -2.41 15.77
N GLN A 163 -21.28 -3.37 16.17
CA GLN A 163 -21.43 -4.07 17.44
C GLN A 163 -21.10 -3.20 18.67
N LYS A 164 -20.33 -2.11 18.51
CA LYS A 164 -19.97 -1.20 19.60
C LYS A 164 -21.00 -0.09 19.85
N ALA A 165 -22.05 -0.02 19.02
CA ALA A 165 -23.04 1.05 19.03
C ALA A 165 -24.43 0.61 19.56
N LEU A 166 -24.51 -0.47 20.33
CA LEU A 166 -25.74 -0.85 21.03
C LEU A 166 -25.84 -0.07 22.36
N PRO A 167 -26.95 0.64 22.61
CA PRO A 167 -27.22 1.28 23.90
C PRO A 167 -27.49 0.22 24.98
N PRO A 168 -27.24 0.53 26.28
CA PRO A 168 -27.52 -0.41 27.37
C PRO A 168 -29.02 -0.62 27.54
N ASP A 169 -29.44 -1.88 27.71
CA ASP A 169 -30.83 -2.26 27.98
C ASP A 169 -31.32 -1.66 29.31
N PRO A 170 -32.57 -1.13 29.38
CA PRO A 170 -33.17 -0.67 30.62
C PRO A 170 -33.61 -1.83 31.54
N PRO A 171 -33.68 -1.61 32.87
CA PRO A 171 -33.80 -2.68 33.87
C PRO A 171 -35.18 -3.34 33.91
N ASP A 172 -35.15 -4.64 34.24
CA ASP A 172 -36.28 -5.56 34.38
C ASP A 172 -37.43 -5.02 35.25
N SER A 173 -38.65 -5.13 34.74
CA SER A 173 -39.89 -5.01 35.51
C SER A 173 -40.63 -6.35 35.54
N HIS A 174 -40.82 -6.83 36.77
CA HIS A 174 -41.40 -8.09 37.19
C HIS A 174 -42.93 -8.25 36.95
N ILE A 175 -43.34 -9.51 36.69
CA ILE A 175 -44.64 -10.17 36.98
C ILE A 175 -45.81 -9.74 36.04
N VAL A 176 -46.53 -10.65 35.33
CA VAL A 176 -47.63 -11.50 35.83
C VAL A 176 -47.83 -12.76 34.95
N LEU A 177 -48.16 -13.84 35.66
CA LEU A 177 -48.56 -15.20 35.28
C LEU A 177 -49.86 -15.37 34.45
N SER A 178 -49.84 -16.36 33.54
CA SER A 178 -50.90 -17.35 33.19
C SER A 178 -51.85 -17.09 31.97
N PRO A 179 -52.62 -18.10 31.51
CA PRO A 179 -52.17 -19.13 30.56
C PRO A 179 -53.14 -19.27 29.35
N SER A 180 -52.70 -19.83 28.22
CA SER A 180 -53.64 -20.33 27.20
C SER A 180 -53.13 -21.62 26.59
N SER A 181 -53.84 -22.68 26.94
CA SER A 181 -53.88 -24.00 26.35
C SER A 181 -53.93 -23.98 24.82
N SER A 182 -53.25 -24.94 24.19
CA SER A 182 -53.95 -25.98 23.41
C SER A 182 -53.00 -27.13 23.09
N ASP A 183 -53.47 -28.31 23.49
CA ASP A 183 -52.86 -29.63 23.41
C ASP A 183 -52.37 -30.05 22.02
N SER A 184 -51.31 -30.86 22.00
CA SER A 184 -51.41 -32.19 21.40
C SER A 184 -50.43 -33.14 22.09
N SER A 185 -51.02 -33.99 22.94
CA SER A 185 -50.39 -35.09 23.64
C SER A 185 -50.00 -36.21 22.67
N SER A 186 -48.82 -36.78 22.87
CA SER A 186 -48.58 -38.23 22.74
C SER A 186 -47.45 -38.61 23.69
N VAL A 187 -47.89 -38.98 24.89
CA VAL A 187 -47.23 -39.83 25.88
C VAL A 187 -46.84 -41.18 25.21
N ILE A 188 -45.83 -41.97 25.54
CA ILE A 188 -45.38 -42.54 26.82
C ILE A 188 -43.97 -43.16 26.58
N ALA A 189 -43.06 -42.87 27.52
CA ALA A 189 -42.11 -43.74 28.21
C ALA A 189 -41.22 -44.74 27.43
N LEU A 190 -39.91 -44.63 27.66
CA LEU A 190 -39.10 -45.53 28.51
C LEU A 190 -38.86 -46.88 27.85
N ASP A 191 -37.63 -47.09 27.40
CA ASP A 191 -36.78 -48.13 28.00
C ASP A 191 -35.34 -47.92 27.51
N ASP A 192 -34.53 -47.40 28.42
CA ASP A 192 -33.09 -47.61 28.47
C ASP A 192 -32.90 -48.75 29.47
N PRO A 193 -32.10 -49.77 29.16
CA PRO A 193 -30.99 -49.96 30.08
C PRO A 193 -29.67 -50.36 29.40
N GLU A 194 -28.64 -49.57 29.71
CA GLU A 194 -27.28 -50.06 29.93
C GLU A 194 -27.23 -51.27 30.91
N LEU A 195 -26.09 -51.99 30.84
CA LEU A 195 -25.57 -53.10 31.67
C LEU A 195 -25.78 -54.46 30.97
N THR A 196 -24.76 -55.29 30.70
CA THR A 196 -23.55 -55.62 31.47
C THR A 196 -22.66 -56.58 30.66
N VAL A 197 -21.34 -56.44 30.80
CA VAL A 197 -20.35 -57.52 31.05
C VAL A 197 -20.45 -58.80 30.19
N PHE A 198 -19.46 -59.01 29.30
CA PHE A 198 -18.45 -60.08 29.38
C PHE A 198 -17.28 -59.78 28.44
#